data_AF-A0A955ZJG3-F1
#
_entry.id   AF-A0A955ZJG3-F1
#
_cell.length_a   1.000
_cell.length_b   1.000
_cell.length_c   1.000
_cell.angle_alpha   90.00
_cell.angle_beta   90.00
_cell.angle_gamma   90.00
#
_symmetry.space_group_name_H-M   'P 1'
#
loop_
_entity.id
_entity.type
_entity.pdbx_description
1 polymer ?
#
loop_
_entity_poly.entity_id
_entity_poly.type
_entity_poly.pdbx_seq_one_letter_code
_entity_poly.pdbx_strand_id
1 'polypeptide(L)' 'MNTNETSHLLDVVSQFETAMLVTHDLSGMLRARPMSIAEVEKNGTLWFFTAHD' A
#
# COMPACT_ATOMS: atom_id res chain seq x y z
N MET A 1 -0.76 17.25 13.65
CA MET A 1 -0.03 16.45 12.65
C MET A 1 0.86 17.39 11.86
N ASN A 2 2.16 17.12 11.77
CA ASN A 2 3.08 17.90 10.94
C ASN A 2 2.75 17.61 9.48
N THR A 3 2.05 18.53 8.81
CA THR A 3 1.55 18.42 7.43
C THR A 3 2.65 18.07 6.40
N ASN A 4 3.92 18.34 6.75
CA ASN A 4 5.09 18.07 5.91
C ASN A 4 5.44 16.57 5.83
N GLU A 5 5.36 15.85 6.95
CA GLU A 5 5.76 14.43 7.01
C GLU A 5 4.79 13.53 6.26
N THR A 6 3.48 13.80 6.38
CA THR A 6 2.44 13.07 5.63
C THR A 6 2.57 13.32 4.13
N SER A 7 2.79 14.56 3.71
CA SER A 7 2.98 14.89 2.29
C SER A 7 4.20 14.18 1.72
N HIS A 8 5.32 14.23 2.44
CA HIS A 8 6.54 13.54 2.03
C HIS A 8 6.36 12.02 1.93
N LEU A 9 5.63 11.41 2.86
CA LEU A 9 5.31 9.98 2.79
C LEU A 9 4.50 9.65 1.53
N LEU A 10 3.48 10.44 1.21
CA LEU A 10 2.67 10.22 0.01
C LEU A 10 3.50 10.37 -1.27
N ASP A 11 4.40 11.35 -1.31
CA ASP A 11 5.32 11.55 -2.43
C ASP A 11 6.23 10.34 -2.61
N VAL A 12 6.76 9.78 -1.52
CA VAL A 12 7.60 8.57 -1.55
C VAL A 12 6.79 7.35 -2.00
N VAL A 13 5.59 7.15 -1.45
CA VAL A 13 4.72 6.02 -1.79
C VAL A 13 4.31 6.07 -3.27
N SER A 14 4.07 7.26 -3.82
CA SER A 14 3.70 7.45 -5.23
C SER A 14 4.79 7.06 -6.23
N GLN A 15 6.03 6.84 -5.79
CA GLN A 15 7.15 6.43 -6.65
C GLN A 15 7.20 4.90 -6.88
N PHE A 16 6.39 4.13 -6.17
CA PHE A 16 6.39 2.67 -6.28
C PHE A 16 5.26 2.18 -7.20
N GLU A 17 5.60 1.26 -8.11
CA GLU A 17 4.62 0.52 -8.91
C GLU A 17 4.07 -0.70 -8.15
N THR A 18 4.82 -1.21 -7.16
CA THR A 18 4.50 -2.42 -6.40
C THR A 18 4.77 -2.18 -4.92
N ALA A 19 3.85 -2.61 -4.06
CA ALA A 19 4.07 -2.67 -2.61
C ALA A 19 3.77 -4.07 -2.06
N MET A 20 4.33 -4.36 -0.89
CA MET A 20 4.08 -5.60 -0.17
C MET A 20 2.80 -5.48 0.66
N LEU A 21 1.75 -6.19 0.28
CA LEU A 21 0.57 -6.34 1.11
C LEU A 21 0.83 -7.47 2.12
N VAL A 22 0.95 -7.08 3.39
CA VAL A 22 1.18 -8.01 4.50
C VAL A 22 -0.07 -8.09 5.36
N THR A 23 -0.63 -9.29 5.48
CA THR A 23 -1.84 -9.58 6.27
C THR A 23 -1.60 -10.72 7.23
N HIS A 24 -2.41 -10.83 8.29
CA HIS A 24 -2.49 -12.06 9.06
C HIS A 24 -3.43 -13.06 8.35
N ASP A 25 -3.06 -14.33 8.32
CA ASP A 25 -4.00 -15.40 7.96
C ASP A 25 -4.84 -15.83 9.17
N LEU A 26 -5.73 -16.81 8.96
CA LEU A 26 -6.63 -17.33 10.01
C LEU A 26 -5.89 -17.94 11.21
N SER A 27 -4.62 -18.31 11.04
CA SER A 27 -3.76 -18.83 12.12
C SER A 27 -2.98 -17.73 12.85
N GLY A 28 -3.13 -16.47 12.43
CA GLY A 28 -2.36 -15.34 12.97
C GLY A 28 -0.95 -15.25 12.39
N MET A 29 -0.63 -16.01 11.34
CA MET A 29 0.68 -15.96 10.70
C MET A 29 0.72 -14.86 9.63
N LEU A 30 1.88 -14.22 9.46
CA LEU A 30 2.07 -13.20 8.43
C LEU A 30 2.12 -13.84 7.03
N ARG A 31 1.30 -13.31 6.13
CA ARG A 31 1.32 -13.58 4.70
C ARG A 31 1.70 -12.29 3.98
N ALA A 32 2.79 -12.33 3.23
CA ALA A 32 3.24 -11.20 2.42
C ALA A 32 3.11 -11.54 0.94
N ARG A 33 2.55 -10.62 0.14
CA ARG A 33 2.46 -10.75 -1.31
C ARG A 33 2.82 -9.42 -1.98
N PRO A 34 3.61 -9.41 -3.06
CA PRO A 34 3.75 -8.22 -3.89
C PRO A 34 2.41 -7.94 -4.60
N MET A 35 1.97 -6.69 -4.57
CA MET A 35 0.74 -6.22 -5.20
C MET A 35 1.05 -4.97 -6.03
N SER A 36 0.58 -4.92 -7.27
CA SER A 36 0.69 -3.72 -8.11
C SER A 36 -0.22 -2.62 -7.57
N ILE A 37 0.33 -1.43 -7.40
CA ILE A 37 -0.41 -0.25 -6.97
C ILE A 37 -1.18 0.30 -8.18
N ALA A 38 -2.49 0.46 -8.02
CA ALA A 38 -3.37 1.04 -9.03
C ALA A 38 -3.45 2.56 -8.87
N GLU A 39 -3.57 3.05 -7.62
CA GLU A 39 -3.71 4.48 -7.32
C GLU A 39 -3.27 4.79 -5.89
N VAL A 40 -2.69 5.97 -5.70
CA VAL A 40 -2.40 6.57 -4.38
C VAL A 40 -3.15 7.90 -4.30
N GLU A 41 -4.15 7.96 -3.44
CA GLU A 41 -4.95 9.18 -3.25
C GLU A 41 -4.26 10.16 -2.28
N LYS A 42 -4.60 11.45 -2.42
CA LYS A 42 -4.07 12.52 -1.54
C LYS A 42 -4.45 12.36 -0.06
N ASN A 43 -5.44 11.52 0.25
CA ASN A 43 -5.86 11.20 1.62
C ASN A 43 -5.08 10.00 2.22
N GLY A 44 -4.18 9.37 1.46
CA GLY A 44 -3.43 8.19 1.86
C GLY A 44 -4.11 6.85 1.60
N THR A 45 -5.20 6.83 0.82
CA THR A 45 -5.80 5.59 0.32
C THR A 45 -4.93 5.01 -0.79
N LEU A 46 -4.60 3.72 -0.68
CA LEU A 46 -3.89 2.95 -1.71
C LEU A 46 -4.83 1.92 -2.31
N TRP A 47 -4.94 1.92 -3.63
CA TRP A 47 -5.65 0.92 -4.41
C TRP A 47 -4.68 -0.08 -5.02
N PHE A 48 -5.06 -1.35 -5.07
CA PHE A 48 -4.26 -2.43 -5.63
C PHE A 48 -5.04 -3.19 -6.70
N PHE A 49 -4.34 -3.65 -7.73
CA PHE A 49 -4.88 -4.68 -8.60
C PHE A 49 -4.75 -6.04 -7.91
N THR A 50 -5.82 -6.84 -7.93
CA THR A 50 -5.79 -8.24 -7.53
C THR A 50 -6.25 -9.09 -8.70
N ALA A 51 -5.62 -10.26 -8.89
CA ALA A 51 -6.18 -11.28 -9.76
C ALA A 51 -7.43 -11.85 -9.09
N HIS A 52 -8.45 -12.13 -9.90
CA HIS A 52 -9.58 -12.94 -9.53
C HIS A 52 -9.54 -14.17 -10.44
N ASP A 53 -8.91 -15.23 -9.94
CA ASP A 53 -8.94 -16.56 -10.55
C ASP A 53 -9.96 -17.43 -9.80
#